data_AF-A0A519DNA0-F1
#
_entry.id   AF-A0A519DNA0-F1
#
_cell.length_a   1.000
_cell.length_b   1.000
_cell.length_c   1.000
_cell.angle_alpha   90.00
_cell.angle_beta   90.00
_cell.angle_gamma   90.00
#
_symmetry.space_group_name_H-M   'P 1'
#
loop_
_entity.id
_entity.type
_entity.pdbx_description
1 polymer ?
#
loop_
_entity_poly.entity_id
_entity_poly.type
_entity_poly.pdbx_seq_one_letter_code
_entity_poly.pdbx_strand_id
1 'polypeptide(L)'
;MPAGDGPVRTREVYATVIEVLLRDGVLTQEEQRLATRLAILLFQKGNDLKNVPGEIYNSVIAGDLVDGGEIINKNQRMDIYEEMFETAFVNASLSHDEMAVIAILRSSLRITDKEHELAIEVVKGTLEESDDPKLLQKVKDELAGAIDLVGGIFESLRTKR
;
A
#
# COMPACT_ATOMS: atom_id res chain seq x y z
N MET A 1 -11.25 4.20 -15.27
CA MET A 1 -11.99 2.98 -14.89
C MET A 1 -12.88 3.33 -13.70
N PRO A 2 -14.18 3.00 -13.71
CA PRO A 2 -15.03 3.25 -12.55
C PRO A 2 -14.56 2.34 -11.42
N ALA A 3 -14.42 2.89 -10.21
CA ALA A 3 -14.21 2.10 -8.99
C ALA A 3 -15.46 1.21 -8.80
N GLY A 4 -15.36 -0.03 -9.29
CA GLY A 4 -16.52 -0.90 -9.48
C GLY A 4 -17.15 -1.35 -8.17
N ASP A 5 -18.46 -1.53 -8.16
CA ASP A 5 -19.25 -2.06 -7.05
C ASP A 5 -18.95 -3.54 -6.68
N GLY A 6 -17.88 -4.10 -7.27
CA GLY A 6 -17.44 -5.49 -7.09
C GLY A 6 -16.52 -5.72 -5.89
N PRO A 7 -16.15 -6.99 -5.61
CA PRO A 7 -15.20 -7.33 -4.54
C PRO A 7 -13.81 -6.74 -4.82
N VAL A 8 -13.05 -6.45 -3.77
CA VAL A 8 -11.63 -6.09 -3.87
C VAL A 8 -10.82 -7.35 -4.15
N ARG A 9 -9.94 -7.31 -5.15
CA ARG A 9 -9.16 -8.48 -5.59
C ARG A 9 -7.65 -8.25 -5.61
N THR A 10 -6.90 -9.32 -5.37
CA THR A 10 -5.43 -9.26 -5.21
C THR A 10 -4.69 -8.71 -6.43
N ARG A 11 -5.03 -9.15 -7.66
CA ARG A 11 -4.33 -8.68 -8.86
C ARG A 11 -4.61 -7.22 -9.17
N GLU A 12 -5.87 -6.79 -9.02
CA GLU A 12 -6.31 -5.42 -9.26
C GLU A 12 -5.66 -4.42 -8.29
N VAL A 13 -5.60 -4.78 -7.00
CA VAL A 13 -4.92 -3.96 -5.98
C VAL A 13 -3.43 -3.85 -6.29
N TYR A 14 -2.78 -4.97 -6.63
CA TYR A 14 -1.37 -4.97 -6.97
C TYR A 14 -1.08 -4.10 -8.21
N ALA A 15 -1.83 -4.29 -9.30
CA ALA A 15 -1.68 -3.51 -10.53
C ALA A 15 -1.84 -2.01 -10.29
N THR A 16 -2.87 -1.61 -9.53
CA THR A 16 -3.10 -0.18 -9.21
C THR A 16 -1.92 0.45 -8.47
N VAL A 17 -1.27 -0.30 -7.57
CA VAL A 17 -0.09 0.20 -6.86
C VAL A 17 1.12 0.27 -7.79
N ILE A 18 1.33 -0.75 -8.63
CA ILE A 18 2.43 -0.78 -9.60
C ILE A 18 2.30 0.36 -10.64
N GLU A 19 1.09 0.68 -11.10
CA GLU A 19 0.83 1.82 -12.00
C GLU A 19 1.29 3.15 -11.38
N VAL A 20 1.11 3.33 -10.08
CA VAL A 20 1.50 4.56 -9.37
C VAL A 20 3.02 4.61 -9.17
N LEU A 21 3.61 3.47 -8.80
CA LEU A 21 5.05 3.34 -8.63
C LEU A 21 5.83 3.51 -9.95
N LEU A 22 5.20 3.24 -11.09
CA LEU A 22 5.82 3.38 -12.41
C LEU A 22 5.57 4.72 -13.09
N ARG A 23 5.09 5.73 -12.37
CA ARG A 23 4.66 7.00 -12.97
C ARG A 23 5.80 7.75 -13.68
N ASP A 24 7.03 7.60 -13.21
CA ASP A 24 8.23 8.17 -13.84
C ASP A 24 8.95 7.17 -14.80
N GLY A 25 8.43 5.94 -14.89
CA GLY A 25 8.95 4.85 -15.72
C GLY A 25 10.10 4.05 -15.09
N VAL A 26 10.53 4.33 -13.85
CA VAL A 26 11.66 3.65 -13.20
C VAL A 26 11.37 3.37 -11.73
N LEU A 27 11.32 2.09 -11.34
CA LEU A 27 11.26 1.72 -9.93
C LEU A 27 12.59 1.99 -9.22
N THR A 28 12.56 2.85 -8.22
CA THR A 28 13.64 2.97 -7.24
C THR A 28 13.74 1.70 -6.38
N GLN A 29 14.84 1.54 -5.63
CA GLN A 29 14.99 0.42 -4.71
C GLN A 29 13.95 0.45 -3.57
N GLU A 30 13.50 1.64 -3.14
CA GLU A 30 12.48 1.81 -2.11
C GLU A 30 11.12 1.32 -2.61
N GLU A 31 10.75 1.72 -3.82
CA GLU A 31 9.50 1.32 -4.47
C GLU A 31 9.48 -0.18 -4.80
N GLN A 32 10.61 -0.72 -5.27
CA GLN A 32 10.75 -2.17 -5.49
C GLN A 32 10.54 -2.95 -4.19
N ARG A 33 11.01 -2.44 -3.04
CA ARG A 33 10.77 -3.08 -1.73
C ARG A 33 9.30 -3.03 -1.35
N LEU A 34 8.62 -1.88 -1.52
CA LEU A 34 7.18 -1.77 -1.24
C LEU A 34 6.37 -2.69 -2.16
N ALA A 35 6.67 -2.73 -3.45
CA ALA A 35 6.05 -3.65 -4.40
C ALA A 35 6.29 -5.12 -4.02
N THR A 36 7.50 -5.46 -3.58
CA THR A 36 7.82 -6.83 -3.15
C THR A 36 7.05 -7.19 -1.87
N ARG A 37 6.98 -6.28 -0.90
CA ARG A 37 6.23 -6.51 0.33
C ARG A 37 4.75 -6.71 0.03
N LEU A 38 4.14 -5.83 -0.77
CA LEU A 38 2.74 -5.95 -1.14
C LEU A 38 2.45 -7.25 -1.89
N ALA A 39 3.35 -7.69 -2.78
CA ALA A 39 3.22 -8.98 -3.46
C ALA A 39 3.20 -10.15 -2.47
N ILE A 40 4.10 -10.14 -1.48
CA ILE A 40 4.13 -11.16 -0.42
C ILE A 40 2.79 -11.21 0.32
N LEU A 41 2.20 -10.05 0.65
CA LEU A 41 0.94 -9.98 1.39
C LEU A 41 -0.28 -10.41 0.56
N LEU A 42 -0.29 -10.09 -0.73
CA LEU A 42 -1.42 -10.39 -1.60
C LEU A 42 -1.41 -11.83 -2.14
N PHE A 43 -0.24 -12.45 -2.28
CA PHE A 43 -0.07 -13.73 -2.95
C PHE A 43 0.50 -14.83 -2.03
N GLN A 44 0.17 -14.78 -0.73
CA GLN A 44 0.67 -15.70 0.31
C GLN A 44 0.38 -17.19 0.06
N LYS A 45 -0.57 -17.54 -0.82
CA LYS A 45 -0.97 -18.93 -1.07
C LYS A 45 -0.31 -19.51 -2.31
N GLY A 46 0.48 -20.56 -2.12
CA GLY A 46 0.91 -21.47 -3.20
C GLY A 46 1.99 -20.91 -4.13
N ASN A 47 1.88 -21.22 -5.43
CA ASN A 47 2.88 -20.88 -6.45
C ASN A 47 2.70 -19.46 -7.02
N ASP A 48 1.67 -18.73 -6.62
CA ASP A 48 1.29 -17.45 -7.22
C ASP A 48 2.34 -16.37 -6.98
N LEU A 49 2.99 -16.36 -5.81
CA LEU A 49 4.04 -15.39 -5.47
C LEU A 49 5.24 -15.41 -6.44
N LYS A 50 5.52 -16.53 -7.12
CA LYS A 50 6.69 -16.65 -8.00
C LYS A 50 6.50 -15.99 -9.37
N ASN A 51 5.29 -16.06 -9.94
CA ASN A 51 5.06 -15.66 -11.33
C ASN A 51 4.07 -14.50 -11.45
N VAL A 52 3.01 -14.48 -10.63
CA VAL A 52 1.89 -13.54 -10.76
C VAL A 52 2.32 -12.07 -10.60
N PRO A 53 3.19 -11.69 -9.64
CA PRO A 53 3.64 -10.31 -9.54
C PRO A 53 4.36 -9.82 -10.80
N GLY A 54 5.23 -10.66 -11.37
CA GLY A 54 5.97 -10.34 -12.60
C GLY A 54 5.08 -10.25 -13.83
N GLU A 55 4.09 -11.14 -13.95
CA GLU A 55 3.08 -11.08 -15.01
C GLU A 55 2.26 -9.79 -14.93
N ILE A 56 1.78 -9.43 -13.74
CA ILE A 56 1.03 -8.18 -13.53
C ILE A 56 1.89 -6.97 -13.87
N TYR A 57 3.15 -6.94 -13.43
CA TYR A 57 4.10 -5.89 -13.78
C TYR A 57 4.23 -5.71 -15.29
N ASN A 58 4.41 -6.81 -16.03
CA ASN A 58 4.52 -6.76 -17.49
C ASN A 58 3.23 -6.25 -18.16
N SER A 59 2.06 -6.67 -17.66
CA SER A 59 0.76 -6.18 -18.13
C SER A 59 0.58 -4.68 -17.88
N VAL A 60 0.99 -4.17 -16.71
CA VAL A 60 0.96 -2.73 -16.42
C VAL A 60 1.86 -1.95 -17.39
N ILE A 61 3.07 -2.44 -17.66
CA ILE A 61 3.99 -1.82 -18.63
C ILE A 61 3.42 -1.84 -20.06
N ALA A 62 2.73 -2.91 -20.44
CA ALA A 62 2.07 -3.04 -21.73
C ALA A 62 0.78 -2.19 -21.87
N GLY A 63 0.27 -1.66 -20.75
CA GLY A 63 -1.04 -0.98 -20.71
C GLY A 63 -2.23 -1.93 -20.81
N ASP A 64 -2.02 -3.22 -20.51
CA ASP A 64 -3.05 -4.25 -20.52
C ASP A 64 -3.95 -4.14 -19.29
N LEU A 65 -5.23 -4.53 -19.45
CA LEU A 65 -6.15 -4.64 -18.33
C LEU A 65 -5.73 -5.80 -17.41
N VAL A 66 -5.53 -5.51 -16.12
CA VAL A 66 -5.32 -6.54 -15.09
C VAL A 66 -6.62 -6.74 -14.32
N ASP A 67 -7.22 -7.92 -14.43
CA ASP A 67 -8.43 -8.30 -13.72
C ASP A 67 -8.26 -9.56 -12.87
N GLY A 68 -9.19 -9.74 -11.92
CA GLY A 68 -9.30 -10.98 -11.17
C GLY A 68 -8.32 -11.09 -10.00
N GLY A 69 -7.97 -12.34 -9.65
CA GLY A 69 -7.31 -12.67 -8.39
C GLY A 69 -8.28 -13.08 -7.29
N GLU A 70 -7.72 -13.44 -6.14
CA GLU A 70 -8.48 -13.83 -4.95
C GLU A 70 -9.24 -12.62 -4.38
N ILE A 71 -10.42 -12.86 -3.82
CA ILE A 71 -11.17 -11.83 -3.11
C ILE A 71 -10.47 -11.56 -1.78
N ILE A 72 -10.13 -10.31 -1.53
CA ILE A 72 -9.58 -9.86 -0.26
C ILE A 72 -10.75 -9.55 0.67
N ASN A 73 -10.87 -10.30 1.77
CA ASN A 73 -11.90 -10.07 2.77
C ASN A 73 -11.57 -8.82 3.61
N LYS A 74 -12.54 -8.35 4.40
CA LYS A 74 -12.40 -7.10 5.16
C LYS A 74 -11.21 -7.10 6.13
N ASN A 75 -10.99 -8.18 6.88
CA ASN A 75 -9.90 -8.25 7.85
C ASN A 75 -8.55 -8.27 7.13
N GLN A 76 -8.43 -9.06 6.06
CA GLN A 76 -7.21 -9.08 5.25
C GLN A 76 -6.86 -7.70 4.69
N ARG A 77 -7.85 -6.90 4.30
CA ARG A 77 -7.60 -5.53 3.82
C ARG A 77 -6.99 -4.65 4.92
N MET A 78 -7.46 -4.77 6.15
CA MET A 78 -6.90 -4.06 7.30
C MET A 78 -5.46 -4.50 7.54
N ASP A 79 -5.23 -5.81 7.65
CA ASP A 79 -3.90 -6.37 7.91
C ASP A 79 -2.88 -5.93 6.85
N ILE A 80 -3.25 -6.01 5.56
CA ILE A 80 -2.40 -5.56 4.45
C ILE A 80 -2.10 -4.06 4.55
N TYR A 81 -3.11 -3.25 4.87
CA TYR A 81 -2.97 -1.80 4.95
C TYR A 81 -2.04 -1.39 6.10
N GLU A 82 -2.24 -1.95 7.28
CA GLU A 82 -1.42 -1.72 8.48
C GLU A 82 0.04 -2.11 8.23
N GLU A 83 0.27 -3.31 7.71
CA GLU A 83 1.62 -3.84 7.48
C GLU A 83 2.39 -3.09 6.39
N MET A 84 1.69 -2.62 5.35
CA MET A 84 2.30 -1.77 4.33
C MET A 84 2.63 -0.37 4.87
N PHE A 85 1.77 0.20 5.71
CA PHE A 85 2.04 1.48 6.36
C PHE A 85 3.28 1.37 7.25
N GLU A 86 3.33 0.34 8.11
CA GLU A 86 4.49 0.06 8.95
C GLU A 86 5.76 -0.10 8.10
N THR A 87 5.69 -0.90 7.02
CA THR A 87 6.84 -1.14 6.13
C THR A 87 7.37 0.16 5.53
N ALA A 88 6.47 1.04 5.05
CA ALA A 88 6.83 2.34 4.52
C ALA A 88 7.40 3.25 5.62
N PHE A 89 6.86 3.22 6.83
CA PHE A 89 7.38 4.04 7.92
C PHE A 89 8.77 3.60 8.38
N VAL A 90 9.01 2.30 8.54
CA VAL A 90 10.26 1.76 9.11
C VAL A 90 11.42 1.90 8.12
N ASN A 91 11.23 1.49 6.87
CA ASN A 91 12.34 1.19 5.96
C ASN A 91 12.58 2.25 4.89
N ALA A 92 11.72 3.26 4.86
CA ALA A 92 11.53 4.11 3.72
C ALA A 92 11.73 5.57 4.17
N SER A 93 12.31 6.37 3.28
CA SER A 93 12.58 7.77 3.56
C SER A 93 11.27 8.51 3.36
N LEU A 94 10.51 8.83 4.43
CA LEU A 94 9.11 9.33 4.40
C LEU A 94 8.79 10.30 3.26
N SER A 95 8.71 9.77 2.06
CA SER A 95 8.76 10.55 0.85
C SER A 95 7.36 10.71 0.37
N HIS A 96 7.15 11.74 -0.43
CA HIS A 96 5.87 11.96 -1.06
C HIS A 96 5.43 10.72 -1.88
N ASP A 97 6.38 10.02 -2.51
CA ASP A 97 6.08 8.88 -3.37
C ASP A 97 5.68 7.64 -2.56
N GLU A 98 6.35 7.35 -1.45
CA GLU A 98 5.97 6.26 -0.56
C GLU A 98 4.62 6.52 0.13
N MET A 99 4.37 7.75 0.57
CA MET A 99 3.07 8.11 1.16
C MET A 99 1.95 8.10 0.12
N ALA A 100 2.25 8.40 -1.14
CA ALA A 100 1.31 8.26 -2.24
C ALA A 100 0.91 6.79 -2.46
N VAL A 101 1.85 5.85 -2.33
CA VAL A 101 1.55 4.41 -2.38
C VAL A 101 0.57 4.03 -1.27
N ILE A 102 0.79 4.49 -0.04
CA ILE A 102 -0.10 4.18 1.09
C ILE A 102 -1.50 4.78 0.86
N ALA A 103 -1.59 6.03 0.37
CA ALA A 103 -2.88 6.66 0.06
C ALA A 103 -3.63 5.93 -1.07
N ILE A 104 -2.92 5.47 -2.10
CA ILE A 104 -3.50 4.68 -3.18
C ILE A 104 -3.94 3.32 -2.66
N LEU A 105 -3.12 2.66 -1.85
CA LEU A 105 -3.44 1.38 -1.24
C LEU A 105 -4.70 1.49 -0.38
N ARG A 106 -4.84 2.56 0.43
CA ARG A 106 -6.07 2.88 1.17
C ARG A 106 -7.29 2.91 0.26
N SER A 107 -7.20 3.60 -0.88
CA SER A 107 -8.30 3.63 -1.85
C SER A 107 -8.56 2.26 -2.49
N SER A 108 -7.52 1.52 -2.89
CA SER A 108 -7.64 0.25 -3.60
C SER A 108 -8.24 -0.84 -2.71
N LEU A 109 -7.86 -0.84 -1.43
CA LEU A 109 -8.42 -1.71 -0.40
C LEU A 109 -9.77 -1.22 0.14
N ARG A 110 -10.25 -0.03 -0.28
CA ARG A 110 -11.51 0.58 0.19
C ARG A 110 -11.56 0.73 1.71
N ILE A 111 -10.45 1.15 2.29
CA ILE A 111 -10.34 1.47 3.71
C ILE A 111 -11.10 2.78 3.96
N THR A 112 -12.12 2.71 4.81
CA THR A 112 -12.93 3.86 5.21
C THR A 112 -12.14 4.79 6.14
N ASP A 113 -12.65 6.00 6.37
CA ASP A 113 -12.00 6.98 7.25
C ASP A 113 -11.87 6.44 8.69
N LYS A 114 -12.91 5.78 9.20
CA LYS A 114 -12.87 5.12 10.52
C LYS A 114 -11.87 3.96 10.58
N GLU A 115 -11.77 3.18 9.52
CA GLU A 115 -10.80 2.07 9.46
C GLU A 115 -9.38 2.60 9.35
N HIS A 116 -9.17 3.68 8.62
CA HIS A 116 -7.88 4.36 8.57
C HIS A 116 -7.45 4.83 9.95
N GLU A 117 -8.32 5.53 10.70
CA GLU A 117 -8.03 5.96 12.07
C GLU A 117 -7.65 4.78 12.98
N LEU A 118 -8.38 3.67 12.90
CA LEU A 118 -8.07 2.46 13.67
C LEU A 118 -6.71 1.85 13.27
N ALA A 119 -6.42 1.77 11.97
CA ALA A 119 -5.16 1.26 11.48
C ALA A 119 -3.97 2.12 11.96
N ILE A 120 -4.14 3.44 12.01
CA ILE A 120 -3.11 4.35 12.54
C ILE A 120 -2.81 4.08 14.01
N GLU A 121 -3.84 3.86 14.84
CA GLU A 121 -3.64 3.53 16.26
C GLU A 121 -2.92 2.18 16.43
N VAL A 122 -3.27 1.18 15.61
CA VAL A 122 -2.58 -0.12 15.61
C VAL A 122 -1.12 0.03 15.20
N VAL A 123 -0.84 0.67 14.06
CA VAL A 123 0.51 0.88 13.55
C VAL A 123 1.36 1.66 14.56
N LYS A 124 0.80 2.71 15.16
CA LYS A 124 1.49 3.47 16.21
C LYS A 124 1.85 2.59 17.41
N GLY A 125 0.91 1.79 17.90
CA GLY A 125 1.15 0.86 19.01
C GLY A 125 2.27 -0.13 18.68
N THR A 126 2.22 -0.76 17.51
CA THR A 126 3.25 -1.71 17.05
C THR A 126 4.63 -1.05 16.95
N LEU A 127 4.71 0.17 16.42
CA LEU A 127 5.97 0.91 16.31
C LEU A 127 6.52 1.35 17.67
N GLU A 128 5.65 1.69 18.62
CA GLU A 128 6.02 2.07 20.00
C GLU A 128 6.49 0.88 20.85
N GLU A 129 6.13 -0.34 20.49
CA GLU A 129 6.61 -1.59 21.10
C GLU A 129 8.01 -2.01 20.62
N SER A 130 8.60 -1.29 19.66
CA SER A 130 9.93 -1.62 19.12
C SER A 130 11.05 -1.41 20.15
N ASP A 131 11.98 -2.37 20.20
CA ASP A 131 13.21 -2.26 21.00
C ASP A 131 14.28 -1.38 20.32
N ASP A 132 14.07 -0.88 19.10
CA ASP A 132 15.03 -0.01 18.40
C ASP A 132 14.88 1.47 18.81
N PRO A 133 15.85 2.05 19.55
CA PRO A 133 15.75 3.44 20.00
C PRO A 133 15.69 4.45 18.85
N LYS A 134 16.27 4.12 17.68
CA LYS A 134 16.22 5.00 16.51
C LYS A 134 14.82 5.01 15.90
N LEU A 135 14.18 3.85 15.83
CA LEU A 135 12.81 3.76 15.34
C LEU A 135 11.86 4.51 16.28
N LEU A 136 11.98 4.31 17.60
CA LEU A 136 11.18 5.05 18.58
C LEU A 136 11.34 6.56 18.48
N GLN A 137 12.55 7.05 18.20
CA GLN A 137 12.79 8.47 17.98
C GLN A 137 12.11 8.95 16.68
N LYS A 138 12.24 8.18 15.59
CA LYS A 138 11.57 8.46 14.31
C LYS A 138 10.04 8.52 14.47
N VAL A 139 9.45 7.60 15.22
CA VAL A 139 8.00 7.59 15.54
C VAL A 139 7.58 8.91 16.18
N LYS A 140 8.32 9.38 17.19
CA LYS A 140 8.02 10.64 17.90
C LYS A 140 8.13 11.86 17.00
N ASP A 141 9.12 11.88 16.11
CA ASP A 141 9.46 13.06 15.32
C ASP A 141 8.65 13.15 14.02
N GLU A 142 8.32 12.02 13.40
CA GLU A 142 7.89 12.00 11.99
C GLU A 142 6.52 11.35 11.73
N LEU A 143 6.00 10.50 12.64
CA LEU A 143 4.77 9.71 12.37
C LEU A 143 3.55 10.59 12.10
N ALA A 144 3.36 11.66 12.88
CA ALA A 144 2.24 12.59 12.69
C ALA A 144 2.28 13.23 11.29
N GLY A 145 3.46 13.64 10.83
CA GLY A 145 3.63 14.21 9.48
C GLY A 145 3.35 13.20 8.37
N ALA A 146 3.72 11.94 8.56
CA ALA A 146 3.40 10.87 7.61
C ALA A 146 1.89 10.64 7.50
N ILE A 147 1.19 10.60 8.63
CA ILE A 147 -0.28 10.44 8.69
C ILE A 147 -0.97 11.59 7.96
N ASP A 148 -0.58 12.84 8.26
CA ASP A 148 -1.13 14.03 7.63
C ASP A 148 -0.91 14.04 6.11
N LEU A 149 0.27 13.62 5.67
CA LEU A 149 0.61 13.54 4.25
C LEU A 149 -0.25 12.49 3.52
N VAL A 150 -0.39 11.29 4.08
CA VAL A 150 -1.28 10.24 3.53
C VAL A 150 -2.73 10.75 3.45
N GLY A 151 -3.21 11.41 4.51
CA GLY A 151 -4.55 12.00 4.54
C GLY A 151 -4.76 13.04 3.44
N GLY A 152 -3.82 13.97 3.28
CA GLY A 152 -3.88 15.00 2.24
C GLY A 152 -3.87 14.44 0.81
N ILE A 153 -3.02 13.43 0.54
CA ILE A 153 -2.98 12.75 -0.76
C ILE A 153 -4.30 12.02 -1.03
N PHE A 154 -4.83 11.33 -0.03
CA PHE A 154 -6.09 10.59 -0.16
C PHE A 154 -7.28 11.51 -0.49
N GLU A 155 -7.40 12.66 0.16
CA GLU A 155 -8.47 13.63 -0.14
C GLU A 155 -8.35 14.22 -1.55
N SER A 156 -7.13 14.45 -2.04
CA SER A 156 -6.87 14.84 -3.43
C SER A 156 -7.32 13.75 -4.42
N LEU A 157 -7.12 12.47 -4.11
CA LEU A 157 -7.58 11.35 -4.93
C LEU A 157 -9.11 11.24 -4.97
N ARG A 158 -9.80 11.50 -3.84
CA ARG A 158 -11.28 11.53 -3.79
C ARG A 158 -11.87 12.63 -4.65
N THR A 159 -11.26 13.82 -4.63
CA THR A 159 -11.78 15.00 -5.32
C THR A 159 -11.68 14.90 -6.85
N LYS A 160 -10.78 14.04 -7.37
CA LYS A 160 -10.59 13.79 -8.81
C LYS A 160 -11.50 12.70 -9.39
N ARG A 161 -12.34 12.06 -8.58
CA ARG A 161 -13.23 10.97 -9.00
C ARG A 161 -14.67 11.41 -9.20
#